data_AF-A0A7W0VLA1-F1
#
_entry.id   AF-A0A7W0VLA1-F1
#
_cell.length_a   1.000
_cell.length_b   1.000
_cell.length_c   1.000
_cell.angle_alpha   90.00
_cell.angle_beta   90.00
_cell.angle_gamma   90.00
#
_symmetry.space_group_name_H-M   'P 1'
#
loop_
_entity.id
_entity.type
_entity.pdbx_description
1 polymer ?
#
loop_
_entity_poly.entity_id
_entity_poly.type
_entity_poly.pdbx_seq_one_letter_code
_entity_poly.pdbx_strand_id
1 'polypeptide(L)'
;MSKIGITLGAAALALAGTAGTADAFCGFYVEGSGAKLAADATQVVLMRDGTRTVLSMQNDYKGPLTDFAMVIPVPVVLKEADVKTLSKDVLNRIESL
;
A
#
# COMPACT_ATOMS: atom_id res chain seq x y z
N MET A 1 -17.23 -30.45 -43.14
CA MET A 1 -17.10 -29.38 -42.13
C MET A 1 -17.89 -28.17 -42.63
N SER A 2 -18.97 -27.81 -41.94
CA SER A 2 -19.88 -26.75 -42.42
C SER A 2 -19.16 -25.41 -42.44
N LYS A 3 -19.25 -24.65 -43.55
CA LYS A 3 -18.63 -23.32 -43.71
C LYS A 3 -18.97 -22.38 -42.55
N ILE A 4 -20.15 -22.56 -41.96
CA ILE A 4 -20.66 -21.85 -40.78
C ILE A 4 -19.76 -22.08 -39.54
N GLY A 5 -19.29 -23.31 -39.33
CA GLY A 5 -18.42 -23.62 -38.19
C GLY A 5 -17.03 -22.98 -38.31
N ILE A 6 -16.53 -22.83 -39.53
CA ILE A 6 -15.23 -22.19 -39.80
C ILE A 6 -15.33 -20.67 -39.61
N THR A 7 -16.39 -20.02 -40.09
CA THR A 7 -16.60 -18.58 -39.88
C THR A 7 -16.84 -18.23 -38.42
N LEU A 8 -17.61 -19.03 -37.69
CA LEU A 8 -17.79 -18.84 -36.24
C LEU A 8 -16.48 -19.01 -35.46
N GLY A 9 -15.67 -20.03 -35.82
CA GLY A 9 -14.37 -20.25 -35.20
C GLY A 9 -13.38 -19.10 -35.45
N ALA A 10 -13.33 -18.59 -36.68
CA ALA A 10 -12.47 -17.47 -37.05
C ALA A 10 -12.87 -16.16 -36.34
N ALA A 11 -14.18 -15.90 -36.22
CA ALA A 11 -14.68 -14.73 -35.50
C ALA A 11 -14.32 -14.79 -34.00
N ALA A 12 -14.50 -15.94 -33.35
CA ALA A 12 -14.15 -16.13 -31.95
C ALA A 12 -12.64 -15.93 -31.68
N LEU A 13 -11.77 -16.42 -32.58
CA LEU A 13 -10.32 -16.20 -32.47
C LEU A 13 -9.95 -14.72 -32.62
N ALA A 14 -10.61 -13.99 -33.52
CA ALA A 14 -10.35 -12.56 -33.70
C ALA A 14 -10.73 -11.73 -32.46
N LEU A 15 -11.85 -12.07 -31.80
CA LEU A 15 -12.31 -11.41 -30.57
C LEU A 15 -11.41 -11.71 -29.36
N ALA A 16 -10.81 -12.90 -29.28
CA ALA A 16 -9.88 -13.25 -28.22
C ALA A 16 -8.53 -12.53 -28.37
N GLY A 17 -8.10 -12.24 -29.60
CA GLY A 17 -6.84 -11.54 -29.88
C GLY A 17 -6.84 -10.04 -29.56
N THR A 18 -8.00 -9.45 -29.28
CA THR A 18 -8.16 -8.03 -28.93
C THR A 18 -8.26 -7.77 -27.43
N ALA A 19 -8.07 -8.79 -26.58
CA ALA A 19 -8.07 -8.60 -25.13
C ALA A 19 -6.84 -7.78 -24.72
N GLY A 20 -7.05 -6.49 -24.40
CA GLY A 20 -6.02 -5.60 -23.90
C GLY A 20 -5.57 -5.98 -22.48
N THR A 21 -4.42 -5.47 -22.05
CA THR A 21 -3.95 -5.59 -20.68
C THR A 21 -4.88 -4.82 -19.75
N ALA A 22 -5.54 -5.50 -18.82
CA ALA A 22 -6.28 -4.82 -17.75
C ALA A 22 -5.27 -4.35 -16.70
N ASP A 23 -5.10 -3.04 -16.56
CA ASP A 23 -4.37 -2.46 -15.45
C ASP A 23 -5.15 -2.72 -14.15
N ALA A 24 -4.68 -3.70 -13.37
CA ALA A 24 -5.29 -4.03 -12.10
C ALA A 24 -5.00 -2.91 -11.09
N PHE A 25 -6.05 -2.17 -10.71
CA PHE A 25 -6.00 -1.18 -9.65
C PHE A 25 -6.53 -1.79 -8.35
N CYS A 26 -5.75 -1.73 -7.26
CA CYS A 26 -6.08 -2.37 -5.99
C CYS A 26 -7.27 -1.74 -5.23
N GLY A 27 -7.90 -0.70 -5.78
CA GLY A 27 -8.97 0.03 -5.13
C GLY A 27 -8.45 1.14 -4.21
N PHE A 28 -9.29 2.14 -3.93
CA PHE A 28 -9.10 3.10 -2.85
C PHE A 28 -10.38 3.14 -2.02
N TYR A 29 -10.25 3.42 -0.73
CA TYR A 29 -11.39 3.61 0.15
C TYR A 29 -11.86 5.08 0.06
N VAL A 30 -13.17 5.30 -0.08
CA VAL A 30 -13.81 6.62 -0.03
C VAL A 30 -14.87 6.59 1.03
N GLU A 31 -14.91 7.62 1.88
CA GLU A 31 -15.91 7.76 2.93
C GLU A 31 -16.33 9.22 3.03
N GLY A 32 -17.53 9.46 3.58
CA GLY A 32 -18.07 10.80 3.77
C GLY A 32 -17.27 11.58 4.82
N SER A 33 -17.65 12.84 5.05
CA SER A 33 -16.99 13.65 6.07
C SER A 33 -17.22 13.04 7.46
N GLY A 34 -16.22 12.38 8.02
CA GLY A 34 -16.14 12.11 9.46
C GLY A 34 -15.88 10.66 9.90
N ALA A 35 -15.87 9.63 9.04
CA ALA A 35 -15.42 8.32 9.48
C ALA A 35 -13.92 8.10 9.20
N LYS A 36 -13.29 7.37 10.13
CA LYS A 36 -11.91 6.91 9.96
C LYS A 36 -11.91 5.70 9.03
N LEU A 37 -11.49 5.90 7.79
CA LEU A 37 -11.07 4.81 6.91
C LEU A 37 -9.69 4.31 7.34
N ALA A 38 -9.63 3.62 8.48
CA ALA A 38 -8.42 2.91 8.86
C ALA A 38 -8.44 1.53 8.20
N ALA A 39 -7.67 1.35 7.12
CA ALA A 39 -7.33 0.01 6.67
C ALA A 39 -6.51 -0.70 7.76
N ASP A 40 -6.61 -2.03 7.85
CA ASP A 40 -5.62 -2.88 8.56
C ASP A 40 -4.28 -2.76 7.82
N ALA A 41 -3.61 -1.62 8.02
CA ALA A 41 -2.50 -1.17 7.23
C ALA A 41 -1.45 -0.52 8.12
N THR A 42 -0.19 -0.79 7.78
CA THR A 42 0.94 -0.09 8.38
C THR A 42 0.92 1.37 7.95
N GLN A 43 0.87 2.28 8.91
CA GLN A 43 0.98 3.72 8.65
C GLN A 43 2.45 4.14 8.69
N VAL A 44 2.88 4.90 7.68
CA VAL A 44 4.23 5.46 7.59
C VAL A 44 4.12 6.96 7.36
N VAL A 45 4.70 7.73 8.28
CA VAL A 45 4.81 9.19 8.16
C VAL A 45 6.27 9.54 7.93
N LEU A 46 6.53 10.20 6.81
CA LEU A 46 7.86 10.68 6.44
C LEU A 46 7.85 12.21 6.43
N MET A 47 8.73 12.81 7.23
CA MET A 47 8.99 14.24 7.19
C MET A 47 10.44 14.49 6.79
N ARG A 48 10.66 15.49 5.95
CA ARG A 48 11.99 15.96 5.60
C ARG A 48 12.13 17.46 5.82
N ASP A 49 13.17 17.84 6.54
CA ASP A 49 13.61 19.22 6.74
C ASP A 49 15.10 19.32 6.36
N GLY A 50 15.38 19.96 5.23
CA GLY A 50 16.71 20.01 4.64
C GLY A 50 17.33 18.62 4.42
N THR A 51 18.38 18.31 5.19
CA THR A 51 19.08 17.02 5.16
C THR A 51 18.58 16.02 6.19
N ARG A 52 17.70 16.44 7.12
CA ARG A 52 17.14 15.57 8.17
C ARG A 52 15.85 14.92 7.70
N THR A 53 15.77 13.61 7.87
CA THR A 53 14.55 12.83 7.63
C THR A 53 14.12 12.17 8.92
N VAL A 54 12.84 12.32 9.25
CA VAL A 54 12.17 11.61 10.34
C VAL A 54 11.17 10.66 9.70
N LEU A 55 11.33 9.37 10.01
CA LEU A 55 10.43 8.31 9.59
C LEU A 55 9.76 7.74 10.84
N SER A 56 8.44 7.82 10.91
CA SER A 56 7.61 7.25 11.97
C SER A 56 6.72 6.16 11.39
N MET A 57 6.66 5.01 12.05
CA MET A 57 5.88 3.86 11.59
C MET A 57 4.97 3.34 12.70
N GLN A 58 3.73 3.03 12.34
CA GLN A 58 2.82 2.22 13.14
C GLN A 58 2.50 0.96 12.33
N ASN A 59 3.18 -0.14 12.65
CA ASN A 59 3.04 -1.40 11.92
C ASN A 59 1.82 -2.17 12.38
N ASP A 60 1.04 -2.68 11.43
CA ASP A 60 -0.07 -3.60 11.68
C ASP A 60 0.34 -5.05 11.39
N TYR A 61 1.29 -5.56 12.17
CA TYR A 61 1.78 -6.93 12.01
C TYR A 61 0.80 -7.94 12.60
N LYS A 62 0.31 -8.88 11.78
CA LYS A 62 -0.53 -10.00 12.21
C LYS A 62 0.31 -11.28 12.30
N GLY A 63 0.83 -11.58 13.49
CA GLY A 63 1.62 -12.80 13.74
C GLY A 63 2.19 -12.85 15.16
N PRO A 64 2.87 -13.93 15.55
CA PRO A 64 3.55 -14.03 16.85
C PRO A 64 4.67 -12.98 16.96
N LEU A 65 4.66 -12.17 18.02
CA LEU A 65 5.69 -11.15 18.23
C LEU A 65 7.10 -11.72 18.41
N THR A 66 7.21 -12.99 18.80
CA THR A 66 8.51 -13.70 18.93
C THR A 66 9.23 -13.88 17.59
N ASP A 67 8.49 -13.89 16.48
CA ASP A 67 9.02 -14.04 15.13
C ASP A 67 9.14 -12.69 14.42
N PHE A 68 8.74 -11.59 15.08
CA PHE A 68 8.75 -10.26 14.52
C PHE A 68 10.13 -9.59 14.69
N ALA A 69 10.81 -9.35 13.57
CA ALA A 69 12.00 -8.52 13.51
C ALA A 69 11.82 -7.42 12.46
N MET A 70 12.03 -6.16 12.87
CA MET A 70 11.99 -5.01 11.96
C MET A 70 13.41 -4.50 11.71
N VAL A 71 13.83 -4.48 10.45
CA VAL A 71 15.15 -3.97 10.02
C VAL A 71 14.93 -2.70 9.20
N ILE A 72 15.41 -1.56 9.71
CA ILE A 72 15.35 -0.28 9.01
C ILE A 72 16.78 0.16 8.70
N PRO A 73 17.21 0.12 7.43
CA PRO A 73 18.52 0.65 7.04
C PRO A 73 18.47 2.18 7.11
N VAL A 74 19.47 2.77 7.75
CA VAL A 74 19.60 4.23 7.90
C VAL A 74 20.97 4.70 7.39
N PRO A 75 21.05 5.89 6.79
CA PRO A 75 22.27 6.37 6.14
C PRO A 75 23.34 6.88 7.13
N VAL A 76 22.99 6.96 8.42
CA VAL A 76 23.82 7.53 9.49
C VAL A 76 23.68 6.69 10.76
N VAL A 77 24.66 6.78 11.65
CA VAL A 77 24.59 6.14 12.97
C VAL A 77 23.58 6.90 13.84
N LEU A 78 22.51 6.22 14.25
CA LEU A 78 21.52 6.76 15.18
C LEU A 78 22.04 6.73 16.62
N LYS A 79 21.71 7.77 17.40
CA LYS A 79 21.87 7.76 18.85
C LYS A 79 20.55 7.39 19.50
N GLU A 80 20.59 6.99 20.77
CA GLU A 80 19.38 6.69 21.55
C GLU A 80 18.34 7.82 21.48
N ALA A 81 18.79 9.08 21.54
CA ALA A 81 17.90 10.25 21.47
C ALA A 81 17.20 10.45 20.11
N ASP A 82 17.69 9.82 19.04
CA ASP A 82 17.10 9.88 17.69
C ASP A 82 15.98 8.87 17.51
N VAL A 83 15.87 7.86 18.39
CA VAL A 83 14.84 6.82 18.35
C VAL A 83 13.80 7.11 19.43
N LYS A 84 12.55 7.28 19.03
CA LYS A 84 11.46 7.64 19.94
C LYS A 84 10.24 6.78 19.69
N THR A 85 9.59 6.36 20.78
CA THR A 85 8.23 5.82 20.71
C THR A 85 7.25 6.98 20.80
N LEU A 86 6.37 7.08 19.81
CA LEU A 86 5.33 8.10 19.75
C LEU A 86 4.00 7.52 20.24
N SER A 87 3.14 8.35 20.83
CA SER A 87 1.77 7.93 21.10
C SER A 87 0.99 7.81 19.78
N LYS A 88 0.00 6.92 19.76
CA LYS A 88 -0.87 6.72 18.58
C LYS A 88 -1.57 8.02 18.15
N ASP A 89 -1.84 8.92 19.09
CA ASP A 89 -2.51 10.19 18.81
C ASP A 89 -1.71 11.15 17.93
N VAL A 90 -0.38 11.05 17.92
CA VAL A 90 0.46 11.84 17.02
C VAL A 90 0.13 11.50 15.57
N LEU A 91 0.06 10.21 15.23
CA LEU A 91 -0.25 9.76 13.86
C LEU A 91 -1.71 10.05 13.51
N ASN A 92 -2.64 9.81 14.44
CA ASN A 92 -4.06 10.18 14.26
C ASN A 92 -4.23 11.66 13.91
N ARG A 93 -3.46 12.54 14.56
CA ARG A 93 -3.54 13.98 14.31
C ARG A 93 -3.02 14.33 12.93
N ILE A 94 -1.88 13.74 12.52
CA ILE A 94 -1.31 13.95 11.18
C ILE A 94 -2.26 13.47 10.09
N GLU A 95 -2.92 12.33 10.28
CA GLU A 95 -3.92 11.79 9.35
C GLU A 95 -5.18 12.67 9.24
N SER A 96 -5.48 13.48 10.25
CA SER A 96 -6.62 14.41 10.26
C SER A 96 -6.33 15.81 9.70
N LEU A 97 -5.07 16.12 9.38
CA LEU A 97 -4.67 17.39 8.76
C LEU A 97 -4.90 17.33 7.24
#